data_AF-A0A1L7TY50-F1
#
_entry.id   AF-A0A1L7TY50-F1
#
_cell.length_a   1.000
_cell.length_b   1.000
_cell.length_c   1.000
_cell.angle_alpha   90.00
_cell.angle_beta   90.00
_cell.angle_gamma   90.00
#
_symmetry.space_group_name_H-M   'P 1'
#
loop_
_entity.id
_entity.type
_entity.pdbx_description
1 polymer ?
#
loop_
_entity_poly.entity_id
_entity_poly.type
_entity_poly.pdbx_seq_one_letter_code
_entity_poly.pdbx_strand_id
1 'polypeptide(L)'
;MYFSAWSKIALAGLFASAAAQTYSSCNPMEKTCDSDTGLASSSYSVDFTKGADKDNWEATGDGTVKYTSDGAEFTVAKQGDAPTIQSKWYMFFGRMEVHLKAAPGTGIVSSVVLLSDVLDEVDWEWLGGSDGEVQTNYYGKGNDSSDTRSATFPVTNTQEEFHNYTIHWTKESCEWYINGVAVRTVNYADALGGENYPQTPMRVKLGIWAGGDPDNAEGTIEWAGGETDYSAGPYTMTVQKITIENLNPAESYTYSDKTGSYKSIEFDEKDSDSDDDSSSTASEAASKTSSKGTTSKTSSESTFTTKTSTKADSESSTTASDYSSETESADFKNNKAETTSAGANSSASSAAVTPSATGGSTNSAAGNWPKMWFALGTTFAAMVML
;
A
#
# COMPACT_ATOMS: atom_id res chain seq x y z
N MET A 1 33.77 27.61 -1.28
CA MET A 1 32.40 27.89 -1.76
C MET A 1 32.40 27.68 -3.26
N TYR A 2 31.69 26.67 -3.75
CA TYR A 2 30.97 26.62 -5.03
C TYR A 2 30.36 25.21 -5.08
N PHE A 3 29.13 25.11 -4.58
CA PHE A 3 28.30 23.91 -4.74
C PHE A 3 27.80 23.88 -6.18
N SER A 4 28.04 22.77 -6.90
CA SER A 4 27.46 22.57 -8.23
C SER A 4 25.97 22.24 -8.08
N ALA A 5 25.17 22.96 -8.86
CA ALA A 5 23.72 22.85 -8.89
C ALA A 5 23.28 21.43 -9.27
N TRP A 6 22.29 20.93 -8.53
CA TRP A 6 21.60 19.68 -8.75
C TRP A 6 20.89 19.66 -10.10
N SER A 7 21.05 18.55 -10.84
CA SER A 7 20.14 18.15 -11.91
C SER A 7 18.75 17.97 -11.32
N LYS A 8 17.82 18.84 -11.73
CA LYS A 8 16.39 18.60 -11.58
C LYS A 8 15.96 17.80 -12.79
N ILE A 9 15.87 16.48 -12.66
CA ILE A 9 15.12 15.66 -13.60
C ILE A 9 13.67 15.80 -13.20
N ALA A 10 12.90 16.52 -14.02
CA ALA A 10 11.45 16.57 -13.91
C ALA A 10 10.92 15.24 -14.46
N LEU A 11 10.43 14.38 -13.58
CA LEU A 11 9.73 13.15 -13.92
C LEU A 11 8.29 13.50 -14.36
N ALA A 12 8.18 14.20 -15.49
CA ALA A 12 6.89 14.58 -16.06
C ALA A 12 6.55 13.60 -17.18
N GLY A 13 5.73 12.59 -16.88
CA GLY A 13 5.14 11.71 -17.90
C GLY A 13 4.93 10.26 -17.49
N LEU A 14 4.29 9.98 -16.35
CA LEU A 14 3.73 8.66 -16.04
C LEU A 14 2.31 8.52 -16.63
N PHE A 15 2.10 8.96 -17.88
CA PHE A 15 0.81 8.79 -18.54
C PHE A 15 0.84 7.59 -19.49
N ALA A 16 -0.05 6.65 -19.18
CA ALA A 16 -0.66 5.66 -20.07
C ALA A 16 0.08 4.33 -20.29
N SER A 17 0.06 3.44 -19.29
CA SER A 17 -0.10 1.99 -19.54
C SER A 17 -0.73 1.21 -18.36
N ALA A 18 -0.79 1.77 -17.14
CA ALA A 18 -1.59 1.21 -16.04
C ALA A 18 -3.12 1.27 -16.27
N ALA A 19 -3.58 1.80 -17.41
CA ALA A 19 -5.00 1.95 -17.75
C ALA A 19 -5.77 0.60 -17.75
N ALA A 20 -5.09 -0.53 -17.92
CA ALA A 20 -5.71 -1.85 -17.78
C ALA A 20 -5.88 -2.28 -16.30
N GLN A 21 -5.06 -1.74 -15.39
CA GLN A 21 -5.06 -2.11 -13.97
C GLN A 21 -5.86 -1.15 -13.09
N THR A 22 -5.91 0.15 -13.40
CA THR A 22 -6.52 1.17 -12.53
C THR A 22 -7.64 1.92 -13.25
N TYR A 23 -8.76 1.23 -13.50
CA TYR A 23 -9.95 1.85 -14.09
C TYR A 23 -11.18 1.62 -13.21
N SER A 24 -12.16 2.51 -13.35
CA SER A 24 -13.47 2.39 -12.73
C SER A 24 -14.55 2.37 -13.81
N SER A 25 -15.45 1.38 -13.76
CA SER A 25 -16.61 1.31 -14.65
C SER A 25 -17.64 2.39 -14.32
N CYS A 26 -17.70 2.80 -13.06
CA CYS A 26 -18.54 3.88 -12.59
C CYS A 26 -17.81 4.69 -11.52
N ASN A 27 -17.39 5.92 -11.83
CA ASN A 27 -16.78 6.80 -10.84
C ASN A 27 -17.85 7.61 -10.08
N PRO A 28 -18.02 7.40 -8.76
CA PRO A 28 -19.03 8.09 -7.94
C PRO A 28 -18.84 9.61 -7.83
N MET A 29 -17.64 10.14 -8.10
CA MET A 29 -17.40 11.58 -8.14
C MET A 29 -17.99 12.24 -9.40
N GLU A 30 -18.20 11.47 -10.47
CA GLU A 30 -18.71 11.98 -11.73
C GLU A 30 -20.22 11.74 -11.89
N LYS A 31 -20.71 10.58 -11.44
CA LYS A 31 -22.10 10.13 -11.61
C LYS A 31 -22.56 9.28 -10.43
N THR A 32 -23.87 9.08 -10.30
CA THR A 32 -24.40 8.12 -9.33
C THR A 32 -24.07 6.70 -9.79
N CYS A 33 -23.55 5.90 -8.88
CA CYS A 33 -23.17 4.51 -9.09
C CYS A 33 -23.98 3.62 -8.15
N ASP A 34 -24.08 2.34 -8.51
CA ASP A 34 -24.60 1.34 -7.59
C ASP A 34 -23.66 1.20 -6.39
N SER A 35 -24.18 0.72 -5.26
CA SER A 35 -23.38 0.47 -4.07
C SER A 35 -22.33 -0.61 -4.33
N ASP A 36 -21.13 -0.41 -3.79
CA ASP A 36 -20.07 -1.41 -3.81
C ASP A 36 -20.50 -2.61 -2.95
N THR A 37 -20.28 -3.84 -3.42
CA THR A 37 -20.50 -5.03 -2.59
C THR A 37 -19.45 -5.06 -1.48
N GLY A 38 -19.87 -5.12 -0.22
CA GLY A 38 -18.97 -5.07 0.92
C GLY A 38 -18.52 -6.45 1.39
N LEU A 39 -17.32 -6.51 1.98
CA LEU A 39 -16.89 -7.65 2.77
C LEU A 39 -17.62 -7.62 4.12
N ALA A 40 -18.72 -8.38 4.22
CA ALA A 40 -19.61 -8.40 5.38
C ALA A 40 -19.06 -9.16 6.61
N SER A 41 -17.74 -9.26 6.74
CA SER A 41 -17.05 -9.85 7.88
C SER A 41 -15.82 -9.01 8.24
N SER A 42 -15.45 -9.01 9.52
CA SER A 42 -14.22 -8.38 10.00
C SER A 42 -12.97 -9.11 9.54
N SER A 43 -13.07 -10.39 9.15
CA SER A 43 -11.93 -11.16 8.68
C SER A 43 -12.26 -11.99 7.45
N TYR A 44 -11.29 -12.08 6.54
CA TYR A 44 -11.34 -12.97 5.39
C TYR A 44 -9.95 -13.52 5.11
N SER A 45 -9.86 -14.79 4.74
CA SER A 45 -8.59 -15.36 4.28
C SER A 45 -8.84 -16.45 3.26
N VAL A 46 -7.99 -16.48 2.23
CA VAL A 46 -7.93 -17.57 1.27
C VAL A 46 -6.49 -18.07 1.16
N ASP A 47 -6.35 -19.40 1.27
CA ASP A 47 -5.14 -20.15 1.00
C ASP A 47 -5.22 -20.70 -0.44
N PHE A 48 -4.52 -20.06 -1.37
CA PHE A 48 -4.58 -20.43 -2.79
C PHE A 48 -3.89 -21.75 -3.10
N THR A 49 -3.12 -22.33 -2.16
CA THR A 49 -2.62 -23.71 -2.29
C THR A 49 -3.75 -24.74 -2.26
N LYS A 50 -4.96 -24.33 -1.84
CA LYS A 50 -6.18 -25.16 -1.82
C LYS A 50 -7.05 -24.97 -3.07
N GLY A 51 -6.64 -24.10 -3.99
CA GLY A 51 -7.39 -23.78 -5.21
C GLY A 51 -8.03 -22.40 -5.19
N ALA A 52 -8.84 -22.14 -6.21
CA ALA A 52 -9.51 -20.85 -6.39
C ALA A 52 -10.70 -20.68 -5.44
N ASP A 53 -10.82 -19.49 -4.84
CA ASP A 53 -12.06 -19.04 -4.20
C ASP A 53 -12.92 -18.27 -5.21
N LYS A 54 -13.63 -19.02 -6.04
CA LYS A 54 -14.45 -18.46 -7.13
C LYS A 54 -15.69 -17.72 -6.65
N ASP A 55 -16.08 -17.89 -5.40
CA ASP A 55 -17.23 -17.18 -4.85
C ASP A 55 -16.84 -15.74 -4.55
N ASN A 56 -15.62 -15.51 -4.07
CA ASN A 56 -15.13 -14.18 -3.68
C ASN A 56 -14.21 -13.50 -4.70
N TRP A 57 -13.65 -14.23 -5.66
CA TRP A 57 -12.72 -13.68 -6.66
C TRP A 57 -13.20 -13.91 -8.09
N GLU A 58 -12.83 -12.99 -8.97
CA GLU A 58 -13.05 -13.09 -10.41
C GLU A 58 -11.79 -12.76 -11.19
N ALA A 59 -11.63 -13.36 -12.37
CA ALA A 59 -10.54 -13.05 -13.28
C ALA A 59 -10.95 -11.92 -14.23
N THR A 60 -10.14 -10.88 -14.33
CA THR A 60 -10.42 -9.67 -15.11
C THR A 60 -9.35 -9.33 -16.14
N GLY A 61 -8.16 -9.93 -16.02
CA GLY A 61 -7.04 -9.68 -16.94
C GLY A 61 -6.89 -10.76 -18.01
N ASP A 62 -6.26 -10.40 -19.12
CA ASP A 62 -5.94 -11.32 -20.22
C ASP A 62 -4.87 -12.34 -19.79
N GLY A 63 -5.09 -13.62 -20.11
CA GLY A 63 -4.19 -14.70 -19.70
C GLY A 63 -4.89 -15.73 -18.82
N THR A 64 -4.15 -16.47 -18.01
CA THR A 64 -4.72 -17.51 -17.15
C THR A 64 -4.00 -17.55 -15.81
N VAL A 65 -4.79 -17.67 -14.74
CA VAL A 65 -4.29 -17.97 -13.40
C VAL A 65 -4.44 -19.46 -13.14
N LYS A 66 -3.34 -20.13 -12.82
CA LYS A 66 -3.32 -21.54 -12.41
C LYS A 66 -3.24 -21.62 -10.90
N TYR A 67 -3.78 -22.68 -10.33
CA TYR A 67 -3.71 -22.93 -8.88
C TYR A 67 -2.93 -24.23 -8.67
N THR A 68 -1.78 -24.13 -8.00
CA THR A 68 -0.85 -25.23 -7.77
C THR A 68 -0.67 -25.47 -6.27
N SER A 69 0.25 -26.36 -5.88
CA SER A 69 0.62 -26.54 -4.47
C SER A 69 1.29 -25.31 -3.85
N ASP A 70 1.83 -24.42 -4.69
CA ASP A 70 2.58 -23.25 -4.22
C ASP A 70 1.67 -22.01 -4.08
N GLY A 71 0.54 -21.98 -4.79
CA GLY A 71 -0.45 -20.91 -4.73
C GLY A 71 -1.13 -20.65 -6.07
N ALA A 72 -1.67 -19.44 -6.20
CA ALA A 72 -2.15 -18.88 -7.47
C ALA A 72 -0.95 -18.38 -8.29
N GLU A 73 -0.75 -18.96 -9.47
CA GLU A 73 0.30 -18.62 -10.43
C GLU A 73 -0.26 -17.76 -11.57
N PHE A 74 0.27 -16.55 -11.70
CA PHE A 74 -0.05 -15.58 -12.73
C PHE A 74 1.12 -15.55 -13.71
N THR A 75 0.88 -15.78 -15.00
CA THR A 75 1.97 -15.97 -15.97
C THR A 75 1.87 -15.03 -17.17
N VAL A 76 2.96 -14.29 -17.44
CA VAL A 76 3.20 -13.63 -18.73
C VAL A 76 4.06 -14.55 -19.60
N ALA A 77 3.46 -15.14 -20.64
CA ALA A 77 4.16 -16.02 -21.58
C ALA A 77 4.36 -15.38 -22.97
N LYS A 78 3.55 -14.38 -23.31
CA LYS A 78 3.60 -13.65 -24.57
C LYS A 78 3.11 -12.21 -24.38
N GLN A 79 3.36 -11.38 -25.38
CA GLN A 79 2.83 -10.01 -25.43
C GLN A 79 1.30 -10.00 -25.24
N GLY A 80 0.81 -9.03 -24.47
CA GLY A 80 -0.60 -8.90 -24.10
C GLY A 80 -1.10 -9.81 -22.98
N ASP A 81 -0.30 -10.76 -22.47
CA ASP A 81 -0.66 -11.45 -21.23
C ASP A 81 -0.56 -10.46 -20.05
N ALA A 82 -1.64 -10.33 -19.29
CA ALA A 82 -1.74 -9.53 -18.08
C ALA A 82 -2.71 -10.18 -17.05
N PRO A 83 -2.49 -11.45 -16.65
CA PRO A 83 -3.46 -12.17 -15.86
C PRO A 83 -3.67 -11.47 -14.51
N THR A 84 -4.93 -11.18 -14.22
CA THR A 84 -5.35 -10.42 -13.05
C THR A 84 -6.59 -11.05 -12.44
N ILE A 85 -6.62 -11.20 -11.12
CA ILE A 85 -7.84 -11.46 -10.36
C ILE A 85 -8.15 -10.29 -9.43
N GLN A 86 -9.42 -10.10 -9.13
CA GLN A 86 -9.86 -9.11 -8.14
C GLN A 86 -10.90 -9.70 -7.19
N SER A 87 -10.97 -9.16 -5.98
CA SER A 87 -12.06 -9.45 -5.07
C SER A 87 -13.37 -8.88 -5.62
N LYS A 88 -14.46 -9.64 -5.46
CA LYS A 88 -15.81 -9.18 -5.79
C LYS A 88 -16.40 -8.27 -4.71
N TRP A 89 -15.77 -8.26 -3.55
CA TRP A 89 -16.09 -7.40 -2.42
C TRP A 89 -15.05 -6.29 -2.26
N TYR A 90 -15.46 -5.23 -1.58
CA TYR A 90 -14.62 -4.12 -1.13
C TYR A 90 -14.42 -4.23 0.38
N MET A 91 -13.28 -3.77 0.87
CA MET A 91 -13.03 -3.51 2.28
C MET A 91 -12.98 -1.99 2.50
N PHE A 92 -13.31 -1.54 3.70
CA PHE A 92 -13.24 -0.13 4.03
C PHE A 92 -12.39 0.09 5.27
N PHE A 93 -11.16 0.54 5.04
CA PHE A 93 -10.05 0.49 5.99
C PHE A 93 -9.75 -0.92 6.52
N GLY A 94 -8.57 -1.08 7.10
CA GLY A 94 -8.10 -2.28 7.76
C GLY A 94 -6.78 -2.78 7.24
N ARG A 95 -6.62 -4.10 7.15
CA ARG A 95 -5.33 -4.73 6.91
C ARG A 95 -5.43 -5.73 5.77
N MET A 96 -4.44 -5.72 4.89
CA MET A 96 -4.26 -6.74 3.87
C MET A 96 -2.86 -7.31 3.99
N GLU A 97 -2.75 -8.62 4.19
CA GLU A 97 -1.50 -9.37 4.15
C GLU A 97 -1.49 -10.29 2.93
N VAL A 98 -0.42 -10.25 2.14
CA VAL A 98 -0.23 -11.11 0.97
C VAL A 98 1.10 -11.84 1.09
N HIS A 99 1.06 -13.17 1.02
CA HIS A 99 2.26 -14.00 0.90
C HIS A 99 2.55 -14.25 -0.58
N LEU A 100 3.60 -13.60 -1.07
CA LEU A 100 3.86 -13.46 -2.50
C LEU A 100 5.34 -13.71 -2.82
N LYS A 101 5.57 -14.35 -3.96
CA LYS A 101 6.86 -14.41 -4.68
C LYS A 101 6.67 -13.75 -6.05
N ALA A 102 7.46 -12.72 -6.33
CA ALA A 102 7.35 -11.92 -7.54
C ALA A 102 7.87 -12.68 -8.76
N ALA A 103 7.46 -12.23 -9.95
CA ALA A 103 8.00 -12.77 -11.20
C ALA A 103 9.38 -12.18 -11.54
N PRO A 104 10.31 -12.98 -12.08
CA PRO A 104 11.54 -12.46 -12.68
C PRO A 104 11.29 -11.94 -14.11
N GLY A 105 12.31 -11.32 -14.68
CA GLY A 105 12.34 -10.88 -16.08
C GLY A 105 12.35 -9.36 -16.21
N THR A 106 13.27 -8.82 -17.01
CA THR A 106 13.30 -7.38 -17.34
C THR A 106 11.95 -6.95 -17.92
N GLY A 107 11.42 -5.81 -17.45
CA GLY A 107 10.15 -5.28 -17.92
C GLY A 107 8.90 -5.96 -17.34
N ILE A 108 9.04 -7.06 -16.60
CA ILE A 108 7.91 -7.73 -15.94
C ILE A 108 7.59 -7.05 -14.62
N VAL A 109 6.31 -6.84 -14.37
CA VAL A 109 5.80 -6.19 -13.17
C VAL A 109 4.84 -7.14 -12.47
N SER A 110 5.08 -7.42 -11.19
CA SER A 110 4.12 -8.06 -10.29
C SER A 110 3.44 -6.97 -9.46
N SER A 111 2.13 -7.06 -9.25
CA SER A 111 1.32 -5.98 -8.66
C SER A 111 0.33 -6.53 -7.64
N VAL A 112 0.24 -5.84 -6.50
CA VAL A 112 -0.81 -6.01 -5.49
C VAL A 112 -1.42 -4.64 -5.23
N VAL A 113 -2.71 -4.49 -5.51
CA VAL A 113 -3.37 -3.18 -5.52
C VAL A 113 -4.65 -3.22 -4.69
N LEU A 114 -4.82 -2.27 -3.78
CA LEU A 114 -6.12 -1.86 -3.27
C LEU A 114 -6.62 -0.72 -4.15
N LEU A 115 -7.80 -0.86 -4.75
CA LEU A 115 -8.35 0.13 -5.68
C LEU A 115 -9.83 0.42 -5.41
N SER A 116 -10.20 1.69 -5.32
CA SER A 116 -11.59 2.13 -5.21
C SER A 116 -12.17 2.57 -6.55
N ASP A 117 -13.48 2.75 -6.59
CA ASP A 117 -14.20 3.23 -7.78
C ASP A 117 -13.98 4.72 -8.06
N VAL A 118 -13.48 5.49 -7.09
CA VAL A 118 -13.02 6.86 -7.31
C VAL A 118 -11.53 6.95 -7.67
N LEU A 119 -10.81 5.81 -7.75
CA LEU A 119 -9.37 5.73 -8.00
C LEU A 119 -8.49 6.24 -6.84
N ASP A 120 -9.00 6.18 -5.60
CA ASP A 120 -8.09 5.99 -4.46
C ASP A 120 -7.41 4.61 -4.60
N GLU A 121 -6.10 4.57 -4.38
CA GLU A 121 -5.24 3.42 -4.64
C GLU A 121 -4.11 3.32 -3.61
N VAL A 122 -3.76 2.08 -3.23
CA VAL A 122 -2.58 1.73 -2.43
C VAL A 122 -2.00 0.44 -2.97
N ASP A 123 -0.70 0.43 -3.29
CA ASP A 123 -0.11 -0.72 -4.00
C ASP A 123 1.29 -1.11 -3.53
N TRP A 124 1.67 -2.31 -4.00
CA TRP A 124 3.03 -2.83 -4.08
C TRP A 124 3.34 -3.21 -5.53
N GLU A 125 4.52 -2.84 -6.00
CA GLU A 125 5.02 -3.18 -7.34
C GLU A 125 6.43 -3.78 -7.26
N TRP A 126 6.62 -4.95 -7.86
CA TRP A 126 7.93 -5.59 -8.02
C TRP A 126 8.34 -5.57 -9.48
N LEU A 127 9.58 -5.14 -9.74
CA LEU A 127 10.18 -5.19 -11.07
C LEU A 127 10.99 -6.48 -11.21
N GLY A 128 10.70 -7.29 -12.22
CA GLY A 128 11.34 -8.60 -12.40
C GLY A 128 12.82 -8.54 -12.76
N GLY A 129 13.33 -7.36 -13.13
CA GLY A 129 14.76 -7.10 -13.32
C GLY A 129 15.51 -6.70 -12.04
N SER A 130 14.83 -6.53 -10.91
CA SER A 130 15.40 -6.08 -9.63
C SER A 130 14.93 -6.97 -8.48
N ASP A 131 15.82 -7.83 -7.98
CA ASP A 131 15.52 -8.84 -6.94
C ASP A 131 15.75 -8.38 -5.49
N GLY A 132 16.32 -7.18 -5.34
CA GLY A 132 16.71 -6.60 -4.07
C GLY A 132 15.79 -5.53 -3.52
N GLU A 133 14.64 -5.27 -4.16
CA GLU A 133 13.74 -4.18 -3.78
C GLU A 133 12.26 -4.41 -4.16
N VAL A 134 11.42 -3.56 -3.60
CA VAL A 134 9.99 -3.42 -3.94
C VAL A 134 9.59 -1.96 -3.90
N GLN A 135 8.66 -1.56 -4.76
CA GLN A 135 8.07 -0.23 -4.75
C GLN A 135 6.72 -0.23 -4.03
N THR A 136 6.43 0.87 -3.36
CA THR A 136 5.12 1.19 -2.79
C THR A 136 4.61 2.44 -3.48
N ASN A 137 3.31 2.51 -3.75
CA ASN A 137 2.71 3.71 -4.30
C ASN A 137 1.30 3.92 -3.74
N TYR A 138 0.77 5.13 -3.93
CA TYR A 138 -0.60 5.46 -3.59
C TYR A 138 -1.13 6.56 -4.52
N TYR A 139 -2.43 6.54 -4.80
CA TYR A 139 -3.12 7.62 -5.50
C TYR A 139 -4.37 8.02 -4.71
N GLY A 140 -4.71 9.31 -4.74
CA GLY A 140 -6.00 9.79 -4.24
C GLY A 140 -6.82 10.25 -5.42
N LYS A 141 -8.00 9.68 -5.64
CA LYS A 141 -8.94 10.12 -6.67
C LYS A 141 -8.34 10.15 -8.08
N GLY A 142 -7.40 9.25 -8.36
CA GLY A 142 -6.64 9.19 -9.62
C GLY A 142 -5.69 10.36 -9.85
N ASN A 143 -5.43 11.18 -8.83
CA ASN A 143 -4.55 12.34 -8.94
C ASN A 143 -3.08 11.93 -8.88
N ASP A 144 -2.37 12.23 -9.98
CA ASP A 144 -0.97 11.90 -10.19
C ASP A 144 -0.03 13.12 -10.13
N SER A 145 -0.42 14.19 -9.44
CA SER A 145 0.39 15.41 -9.36
C SER A 145 1.47 15.43 -8.26
N SER A 146 1.43 14.49 -7.31
CA SER A 146 2.38 14.49 -6.16
C SER A 146 3.62 13.63 -6.41
N ASP A 147 4.81 14.22 -6.42
CA ASP A 147 6.07 13.48 -6.64
C ASP A 147 6.47 12.55 -5.47
N THR A 148 5.75 12.57 -4.34
CA THR A 148 6.07 11.79 -3.13
C THR A 148 5.21 10.53 -2.95
N ARG A 149 4.46 10.15 -3.99
CA ARG A 149 3.54 9.01 -3.94
C ARG A 149 4.24 7.67 -3.97
N SER A 150 5.35 7.56 -4.70
CA SER A 150 6.12 6.33 -4.78
C SER A 150 7.35 6.34 -3.85
N ALA A 151 7.71 5.16 -3.34
CA ALA A 151 8.96 4.94 -2.61
C ALA A 151 9.42 3.49 -2.76
N THR A 152 10.74 3.28 -2.85
CA THR A 152 11.37 1.97 -3.01
C THR A 152 12.04 1.52 -1.72
N PHE A 153 11.89 0.25 -1.36
CA PHE A 153 12.43 -0.34 -0.14
C PHE A 153 13.21 -1.61 -0.42
N PRO A 154 14.32 -1.86 0.31
CA PRO A 154 15.12 -3.06 0.11
C PRO A 154 14.40 -4.30 0.66
N VAL A 155 14.43 -5.38 -0.12
CA VAL A 155 14.00 -6.74 0.27
C VAL A 155 14.73 -7.70 -0.65
N THR A 156 15.48 -8.64 -0.09
CA THR A 156 16.30 -9.57 -0.89
C THR A 156 15.48 -10.76 -1.36
N ASN A 157 15.78 -11.25 -2.56
CA ASN A 157 15.25 -12.51 -3.13
C ASN A 157 13.75 -12.47 -3.43
N THR A 158 13.20 -11.33 -3.87
CA THR A 158 11.75 -11.18 -4.09
C THR A 158 11.17 -12.14 -5.14
N GLN A 159 11.99 -12.63 -6.07
CA GLN A 159 11.59 -13.60 -7.11
C GLN A 159 11.93 -15.06 -6.76
N GLU A 160 12.69 -15.32 -5.70
CA GLU A 160 13.07 -16.67 -5.29
C GLU A 160 12.34 -17.11 -4.00
N GLU A 161 11.98 -16.17 -3.12
CA GLU A 161 11.38 -16.41 -1.81
C GLU A 161 9.97 -15.82 -1.70
N PHE A 162 9.14 -16.46 -0.86
CA PHE A 162 7.89 -15.84 -0.42
C PHE A 162 8.16 -14.85 0.70
N HIS A 163 7.59 -13.66 0.58
CA HIS A 163 7.58 -12.66 1.66
C HIS A 163 6.15 -12.30 2.03
N ASN A 164 5.96 -11.85 3.28
CA ASN A 164 4.71 -11.24 3.71
C ASN A 164 4.75 -9.75 3.46
N TYR A 165 3.90 -9.28 2.55
CA TYR A 165 3.68 -7.87 2.30
C TYR A 165 2.35 -7.46 2.91
N THR A 166 2.40 -6.50 3.82
CA THR A 166 1.20 -6.03 4.52
C THR A 166 0.97 -4.55 4.23
N ILE A 167 -0.29 -4.21 3.97
CA ILE A 167 -0.80 -2.85 4.03
C ILE A 167 -1.72 -2.76 5.24
N HIS A 168 -1.47 -1.81 6.13
CA HIS A 168 -2.39 -1.40 7.19
C HIS A 168 -2.88 0.01 6.86
N TRP A 169 -4.15 0.12 6.53
CA TRP A 169 -4.78 1.31 5.97
C TRP A 169 -5.91 1.78 6.88
N THR A 170 -5.69 2.90 7.55
CA THR A 170 -6.67 3.51 8.47
C THR A 170 -7.08 4.89 7.96
N LYS A 171 -8.01 5.57 8.64
CA LYS A 171 -8.33 6.97 8.31
C LYS A 171 -7.18 7.93 8.66
N GLU A 172 -6.31 7.56 9.59
CA GLU A 172 -5.17 8.38 10.05
C GLU A 172 -3.91 8.19 9.20
N SER A 173 -3.61 6.95 8.83
CA SER A 173 -2.37 6.61 8.13
C SER A 173 -2.44 5.29 7.37
N CYS A 174 -1.61 5.20 6.34
CA CYS A 174 -1.39 4.01 5.55
C CYS A 174 0.06 3.56 5.76
N GLU A 175 0.22 2.30 6.15
CA GLU A 175 1.50 1.73 6.56
C GLU A 175 1.79 0.47 5.75
N TRP A 176 3.01 0.36 5.28
CA TRP A 176 3.50 -0.79 4.52
C TRP A 176 4.50 -1.56 5.35
N TYR A 177 4.36 -2.89 5.38
CA TYR A 177 5.26 -3.78 6.09
C TYR A 177 5.81 -4.87 5.17
N ILE A 178 7.06 -5.23 5.40
CA ILE A 178 7.72 -6.38 4.80
C ILE A 178 8.10 -7.34 5.94
N ASN A 179 7.60 -8.56 5.90
CA ASN A 179 7.87 -9.60 6.91
C ASN A 179 7.62 -9.12 8.34
N GLY A 180 6.54 -8.34 8.54
CA GLY A 180 6.14 -7.79 9.84
C GLY A 180 6.90 -6.53 10.28
N VAL A 181 7.84 -6.02 9.48
CA VAL A 181 8.58 -4.78 9.77
C VAL A 181 8.01 -3.63 8.95
N ALA A 182 7.58 -2.55 9.61
CA ALA A 182 7.11 -1.35 8.93
C ALA A 182 8.26 -0.69 8.14
N VAL A 183 8.03 -0.45 6.85
CA VAL A 183 9.01 0.19 5.95
C VAL A 183 8.56 1.58 5.50
N ARG A 184 7.25 1.84 5.46
CA ARG A 184 6.67 3.13 5.08
C ARG A 184 5.44 3.46 5.91
N THR A 185 5.29 4.74 6.24
CA THR A 185 4.05 5.31 6.76
C THR A 185 3.73 6.58 5.99
N VAL A 186 2.50 6.71 5.52
CA VAL A 186 1.93 7.94 4.94
C VAL A 186 0.79 8.38 5.85
N ASN A 187 0.94 9.50 6.54
CA ASN A 187 -0.15 10.06 7.32
C ASN A 187 -1.15 10.78 6.40
N TYR A 188 -2.41 10.85 6.81
CA TYR A 188 -3.46 11.58 6.11
C TYR A 188 -3.01 12.98 5.66
N ALA A 189 -2.38 13.74 6.57
CA ALA A 189 -1.93 15.10 6.30
C ALA A 189 -0.76 15.19 5.29
N ASP A 190 0.06 14.14 5.17
CA ASP A 190 1.20 14.12 4.24
C ASP A 190 0.74 14.00 2.78
N ALA A 191 -0.44 13.41 2.57
CA ALA A 191 -1.06 13.24 1.25
C ALA A 191 -1.85 14.49 0.83
N LEU A 192 -1.13 15.59 0.60
CA LEU A 192 -1.68 16.90 0.22
C LEU A 192 -2.76 17.40 1.20
N GLY A 193 -2.48 17.33 2.50
CA GLY A 193 -3.44 17.75 3.53
C GLY A 193 -4.67 16.86 3.64
N GLY A 194 -4.63 15.65 3.06
CA GLY A 194 -5.73 14.68 3.07
C GLY A 194 -6.51 14.57 1.77
N GLU A 195 -6.34 15.52 0.85
CA GLU A 195 -7.06 15.51 -0.42
C GLU A 195 -6.66 14.32 -1.30
N ASN A 196 -5.38 13.92 -1.22
CA ASN A 196 -4.82 12.80 -1.97
C ASN A 196 -4.68 11.52 -1.16
N TYR A 197 -5.23 11.47 0.05
CA TYR A 197 -5.16 10.29 0.90
C TYR A 197 -6.22 9.26 0.48
N PRO A 198 -5.84 7.99 0.24
CA PRO A 198 -6.79 6.91 -0.05
C PRO A 198 -7.75 6.72 1.12
N GLN A 199 -9.05 6.88 0.89
CA GLN A 199 -10.03 7.02 1.97
C GLN A 199 -11.42 6.50 1.60
N THR A 200 -11.57 5.74 0.52
CA THR A 200 -12.86 5.18 0.09
C THR A 200 -12.75 3.67 -0.08
N PRO A 201 -13.84 2.89 0.02
CA PRO A 201 -13.80 1.44 -0.05
C PRO A 201 -12.99 0.94 -1.24
N MET A 202 -12.12 -0.05 -1.00
CA MET A 202 -11.22 -0.60 -2.01
C MET A 202 -11.40 -2.10 -2.16
N ARG A 203 -11.39 -2.58 -3.40
CA ARG A 203 -11.25 -4.00 -3.72
C ARG A 203 -9.77 -4.36 -3.84
N VAL A 204 -9.43 -5.62 -3.66
CA VAL A 204 -8.08 -6.13 -3.88
C VAL A 204 -7.93 -6.58 -5.33
N LYS A 205 -6.80 -6.26 -5.96
CA LYS A 205 -6.37 -6.80 -7.25
C LYS A 205 -4.99 -7.42 -7.12
N LEU A 206 -4.82 -8.59 -7.72
CA LEU A 206 -3.57 -9.33 -7.80
C LEU A 206 -3.29 -9.62 -9.27
N GLY A 207 -2.10 -9.27 -9.76
CA GLY A 207 -1.79 -9.50 -11.16
C GLY A 207 -0.31 -9.30 -11.51
N ILE A 208 0.00 -9.72 -12.73
CA ILE A 208 1.32 -9.57 -13.36
C ILE A 208 1.10 -9.03 -14.77
N TRP A 209 2.03 -8.23 -15.27
CA TRP A 209 1.96 -7.65 -16.61
C TRP A 209 3.37 -7.27 -17.11
N ALA A 210 3.48 -6.98 -18.41
CA ALA A 210 4.71 -6.48 -19.01
C ALA A 210 4.69 -4.94 -19.04
N GLY A 211 5.31 -4.28 -18.05
CA GLY A 211 5.57 -2.84 -18.10
C GLY A 211 6.54 -2.46 -19.22
N GLY A 212 7.47 -3.36 -19.53
CA GLY A 212 8.40 -3.27 -20.66
C GLY A 212 7.81 -3.72 -22.01
N ASP A 213 6.49 -3.83 -22.16
CA ASP A 213 5.90 -4.13 -23.47
C ASP A 213 6.29 -3.04 -24.49
N PRO A 214 6.79 -3.39 -25.69
CA PRO A 214 7.19 -2.41 -26.71
C PRO A 214 6.08 -1.45 -27.14
N ASP A 215 4.81 -1.81 -26.92
CA ASP A 215 3.65 -0.96 -27.22
C ASP A 215 3.31 0.03 -26.08
N ASN A 216 3.98 -0.07 -24.93
CA ASN A 216 3.79 0.86 -23.81
C ASN A 216 4.50 2.20 -24.04
N ALA A 217 4.15 3.21 -23.23
CA ALA A 217 4.85 4.48 -23.23
C ALA A 217 6.32 4.30 -22.79
N GLU A 218 7.24 5.02 -23.42
CA GLU A 218 8.69 4.97 -23.12
C GLU A 218 8.99 5.10 -21.62
N GLY A 219 8.30 6.01 -20.92
CA GLY A 219 8.47 6.20 -19.48
C GLY A 219 8.05 5.00 -18.65
N THR A 220 7.03 4.24 -19.08
CA THR A 220 6.63 2.98 -18.44
C THR A 220 7.69 1.90 -18.67
N ILE A 221 8.22 1.80 -19.90
CA ILE A 221 9.26 0.81 -20.24
C ILE A 221 10.54 1.11 -19.44
N GLU A 222 10.95 2.38 -19.37
CA GLU A 222 12.10 2.82 -18.57
C GLU A 222 11.88 2.52 -17.08
N TRP A 223 10.71 2.86 -16.54
CA TRP A 223 10.36 2.56 -15.14
C TRP A 223 10.38 1.06 -14.85
N ALA A 224 9.90 0.22 -15.77
CA ALA A 224 9.88 -1.24 -15.61
C ALA A 224 11.28 -1.89 -15.76
N GLY A 225 12.31 -1.09 -16.03
CA GLY A 225 13.70 -1.53 -16.15
C GLY A 225 14.14 -1.92 -17.56
N GLY A 226 13.32 -1.66 -18.58
CA GLY A 226 13.61 -1.92 -19.99
C GLY A 226 12.57 -2.80 -20.68
N GLU A 227 12.77 -3.05 -21.98
CA GLU A 227 11.87 -3.87 -22.80
C GLU A 227 11.83 -5.33 -22.32
N THR A 228 10.64 -5.93 -22.37
CA THR A 228 10.38 -7.33 -22.00
C THR A 228 10.79 -8.27 -23.13
N ASP A 229 11.67 -9.24 -22.83
CA ASP A 229 11.94 -10.36 -23.75
C ASP A 229 10.99 -11.53 -23.47
N TYR A 230 9.86 -11.60 -24.19
CA TYR A 230 8.91 -12.70 -24.03
C TYR A 230 9.48 -14.08 -24.40
N SER A 231 10.57 -14.14 -25.19
CA SER A 231 11.18 -15.41 -25.59
C SER A 231 12.00 -16.08 -24.47
N ALA A 232 12.41 -15.29 -23.47
CA ALA A 232 13.08 -15.76 -22.27
C ALA A 232 12.10 -16.14 -21.13
N GLY A 233 10.79 -15.92 -21.33
CA GLY A 233 9.74 -16.37 -20.43
C GLY A 233 9.47 -17.89 -20.53
N PRO A 234 8.36 -18.37 -19.95
CA PRO A 234 7.32 -17.60 -19.27
C PRO A 234 7.78 -17.04 -17.91
N TYR A 235 7.21 -15.91 -17.53
CA TYR A 235 7.45 -15.25 -16.25
C TYR A 235 6.24 -15.42 -15.34
N THR A 236 6.45 -15.89 -14.11
CA THR A 236 5.35 -16.25 -13.21
C THR A 236 5.50 -15.60 -11.84
N MET A 237 4.45 -14.89 -11.42
CA MET A 237 4.22 -14.44 -10.06
C MET A 237 3.41 -15.50 -9.32
N THR A 238 3.71 -15.75 -8.04
CA THR A 238 2.98 -16.71 -7.22
C THR A 238 2.45 -16.06 -5.95
N VAL A 239 1.14 -16.16 -5.71
CA VAL A 239 0.49 -15.72 -4.46
C VAL A 239 0.02 -16.95 -3.70
N GLN A 240 0.58 -17.18 -2.53
CA GLN A 240 0.26 -18.33 -1.70
C GLN A 240 -1.03 -18.11 -0.90
N LYS A 241 -1.14 -16.96 -0.23
CA LYS A 241 -2.21 -16.67 0.71
C LYS A 241 -2.48 -15.17 0.77
N ILE A 242 -3.74 -14.83 1.00
CA ILE A 242 -4.15 -13.48 1.42
C ILE A 242 -4.98 -13.55 2.71
N THR A 243 -4.76 -12.58 3.58
CA THR A 243 -5.54 -12.37 4.81
C THR A 243 -5.95 -10.90 4.88
N ILE A 244 -7.21 -10.68 5.21
CA ILE A 244 -7.87 -9.38 5.24
C ILE A 244 -8.49 -9.18 6.60
N GLU A 245 -8.28 -8.00 7.16
CA GLU A 245 -9.03 -7.45 8.27
C GLU A 245 -9.82 -6.25 7.71
N ASN A 246 -11.15 -6.30 7.78
CA ASN A 246 -12.00 -5.19 7.40
C ASN A 246 -12.44 -4.44 8.66
N LEU A 247 -12.03 -3.18 8.81
CA LEU A 247 -12.38 -2.39 10.00
C LEU A 247 -13.83 -1.91 9.99
N ASN A 248 -14.49 -1.94 8.84
CA ASN A 248 -15.89 -1.53 8.71
C ASN A 248 -16.69 -2.59 7.94
N PRO A 249 -17.00 -3.76 8.54
CA PRO A 249 -17.76 -4.82 7.90
C PRO A 249 -19.16 -4.36 7.48
N ALA A 250 -19.51 -4.55 6.21
CA ALA A 250 -20.81 -4.19 5.67
C ALA A 250 -21.19 -5.09 4.48
N GLU A 251 -22.49 -5.22 4.21
CA GLU A 251 -22.97 -5.88 2.99
C GLU A 251 -22.74 -5.03 1.75
N SER A 252 -22.73 -3.70 1.90
CA SER A 252 -22.44 -2.77 0.82
C SER A 252 -21.94 -1.43 1.33
N TYR A 253 -21.27 -0.67 0.46
CA TYR A 253 -20.88 0.72 0.72
C TYR A 253 -21.47 1.63 -0.36
N THR A 254 -22.07 2.74 0.06
CA THR A 254 -22.73 3.68 -0.85
C THR A 254 -22.09 5.06 -0.72
N TYR A 255 -21.76 5.68 -1.85
CA TYR A 255 -21.34 7.07 -1.88
C TYR A 255 -22.58 7.97 -1.83
N SER A 256 -22.80 8.65 -0.72
CA SER A 256 -23.96 9.54 -0.51
C SER A 256 -23.82 10.88 -1.25
N ASP A 257 -22.60 11.24 -1.63
CA ASP A 257 -22.29 12.42 -2.45
C ASP A 257 -21.12 12.18 -3.42
N LYS A 258 -20.70 13.23 -4.13
CA LYS A 258 -19.65 13.19 -5.16
C LYS A 258 -18.28 13.65 -4.66
N THR A 259 -18.07 13.74 -3.35
CA THR A 259 -16.85 14.32 -2.78
C THR A 259 -15.66 13.36 -2.82
N GLY A 260 -15.91 12.05 -2.86
CA GLY A 260 -14.86 11.03 -2.70
C GLY A 260 -14.22 11.09 -1.29
N SER A 261 -15.00 11.51 -0.29
CA SER A 261 -14.59 11.59 1.10
C SER A 261 -15.00 10.32 1.84
N TYR A 262 -14.18 9.85 2.77
CA TYR A 262 -14.59 8.73 3.64
C TYR A 262 -15.88 9.04 4.42
N LYS A 263 -16.18 10.34 4.64
CA LYS A 263 -17.39 10.81 5.34
C LYS A 263 -18.66 10.69 4.50
N SER A 264 -18.54 10.52 3.19
CA SER A 264 -19.69 10.31 2.31
C SER A 264 -20.05 8.83 2.16
N ILE A 265 -19.30 7.92 2.79
CA ILE A 265 -19.53 6.49 2.66
C ILE A 265 -20.59 6.05 3.68
N GLU A 266 -21.75 5.65 3.18
CA GLU A 266 -22.86 5.09 3.95
C GLU A 266 -22.84 3.57 3.89
N PHE A 267 -22.94 2.93 5.05
CA PHE A 267 -22.98 1.48 5.20
C PHE A 267 -23.64 1.13 6.53
N ASP A 268 -24.33 -0.01 6.57
CA ASP A 268 -24.82 -0.59 7.82
C ASP A 268 -23.68 -1.36 8.47
N GLU A 269 -23.09 -0.81 9.54
CA GLU A 269 -22.09 -1.50 10.34
C GLU A 269 -22.66 -2.83 10.82
N LYS A 270 -22.08 -3.94 10.36
CA LYS A 270 -22.30 -5.23 10.99
C LYS A 270 -21.34 -5.33 12.17
N ASP A 271 -21.90 -5.39 13.37
CA ASP A 271 -21.15 -5.66 14.59
C ASP A 271 -20.18 -6.82 14.33
N SER A 272 -18.88 -6.52 14.39
CA SER A 272 -17.83 -7.51 14.56
C SER A 272 -18.22 -8.37 15.75
N ASP A 273 -18.24 -9.70 15.61
CA ASP A 273 -18.58 -10.65 16.67
C ASP A 273 -18.27 -10.09 18.06
N SER A 274 -19.33 -9.64 18.73
CA SER A 274 -19.25 -8.94 20.00
C SER A 274 -19.05 -9.98 21.10
N ASP A 275 -17.84 -10.03 21.64
CA ASP A 275 -17.70 -10.26 23.08
C ASP A 275 -18.23 -8.99 23.78
N ASP A 276 -19.35 -9.18 24.50
CA ASP A 276 -20.04 -8.25 25.40
C ASP A 276 -19.17 -7.12 25.98
N ASP A 277 -19.53 -5.85 25.72
CA ASP A 277 -20.11 -4.99 26.77
C ASP A 277 -20.82 -3.77 26.17
N SER A 278 -22.00 -3.50 26.72
CA SER A 278 -23.00 -2.54 26.25
C SER A 278 -22.70 -1.12 26.71
N SER A 279 -22.82 -0.15 25.81
CA SER A 279 -23.34 1.19 26.15
C SER A 279 -23.80 1.93 24.89
N SER A 280 -25.05 1.67 24.51
CA SER A 280 -25.80 2.47 23.55
C SER A 280 -25.96 3.92 24.02
N THR A 281 -25.57 4.89 23.17
CA THR A 281 -26.01 6.28 23.31
C THR A 281 -26.85 6.63 22.08
N ALA A 282 -28.14 6.32 22.16
CA ALA A 282 -29.12 6.81 21.20
C ALA A 282 -29.38 8.30 21.45
N SER A 283 -29.23 9.08 20.39
CA SER A 283 -29.47 10.52 20.37
C SER A 283 -30.98 10.79 20.29
N GLU A 284 -31.57 11.39 21.33
CA GLU A 284 -32.96 11.85 21.29
C GLU A 284 -33.08 13.27 20.72
N ALA A 285 -33.92 13.39 19.71
CA ALA A 285 -34.31 14.62 19.05
C ALA A 285 -35.16 15.54 19.95
N ALA A 286 -35.00 16.84 19.71
CA ALA A 286 -35.68 17.92 20.43
C ALA A 286 -37.20 17.93 20.20
N SER A 287 -37.95 18.13 21.28
CA SER A 287 -39.25 18.83 21.23
C SER A 287 -39.53 19.63 22.50
N LYS A 288 -39.86 20.90 22.30
CA LYS A 288 -40.26 21.88 23.31
C LYS A 288 -41.67 21.54 23.83
N THR A 289 -41.91 21.65 25.14
CA THR A 289 -43.12 22.29 25.70
C THR A 289 -42.86 22.71 27.14
N SER A 290 -43.25 23.95 27.46
CA SER A 290 -43.14 24.57 28.77
C SER A 290 -44.17 24.04 29.76
N SER A 291 -43.79 23.87 31.03
CA SER A 291 -44.64 24.29 32.15
C SER A 291 -43.79 24.59 33.40
N LYS A 292 -44.35 25.46 34.23
CA LYS A 292 -43.72 26.27 35.28
C LYS A 292 -44.22 25.76 36.63
N GLY A 293 -43.37 25.64 37.65
CA GLY A 293 -43.86 25.46 39.02
C GLY A 293 -42.86 24.97 40.09
N THR A 294 -42.24 25.93 40.77
CA THR A 294 -42.12 26.02 42.25
C THR A 294 -41.21 25.06 43.04
N THR A 295 -40.09 25.63 43.48
CA THR A 295 -39.33 25.48 44.74
C THR A 295 -39.74 24.43 45.81
N SER A 296 -38.74 23.71 46.32
CA SER A 296 -38.34 23.75 47.75
C SER A 296 -36.98 23.07 48.02
N LYS A 297 -36.21 23.67 48.92
CA LYS A 297 -34.97 23.16 49.53
C LYS A 297 -35.30 22.05 50.55
N THR A 298 -34.38 21.11 50.79
CA THR A 298 -33.74 20.85 52.10
C THR A 298 -32.74 19.69 52.01
N SER A 299 -31.62 19.91 52.67
CA SER A 299 -30.47 19.05 52.98
C SER A 299 -30.82 17.78 53.77
N SER A 300 -30.04 16.71 53.58
CA SER A 300 -29.36 16.03 54.70
C SER A 300 -28.38 14.96 54.22
N GLU A 301 -27.17 15.11 54.75
CA GLU A 301 -25.99 14.26 54.79
C GLU A 301 -26.22 13.00 55.64
N SER A 302 -25.56 11.89 55.30
CA SER A 302 -25.14 10.84 56.26
C SER A 302 -24.14 9.86 55.61
N THR A 303 -22.89 10.01 56.03
CA THR A 303 -21.80 9.02 56.08
C THR A 303 -22.15 7.74 56.83
N PHE A 304 -21.54 6.59 56.49
CA PHE A 304 -20.84 5.67 57.43
C PHE A 304 -20.04 4.55 56.70
N THR A 305 -18.71 4.65 56.82
CA THR A 305 -17.64 3.66 57.13
C THR A 305 -17.61 2.20 56.60
N THR A 306 -16.49 1.93 55.90
CA THR A 306 -15.37 1.00 56.23
C THR A 306 -15.63 -0.42 56.73
N LYS A 307 -15.04 -1.41 56.04
CA LYS A 307 -14.27 -2.51 56.66
C LYS A 307 -13.08 -2.95 55.79
N THR A 308 -11.90 -2.76 56.35
CA THR A 308 -10.60 -3.34 55.96
C THR A 308 -10.39 -4.60 56.80
N SER A 309 -9.75 -5.62 56.24
CA SER A 309 -9.12 -6.70 57.03
C SER A 309 -7.74 -7.03 56.47
N THR A 310 -6.73 -6.83 57.30
CA THR A 310 -5.31 -7.19 57.13
C THR A 310 -4.93 -8.35 58.05
N LYS A 311 -4.08 -9.27 57.56
CA LYS A 311 -3.04 -10.06 58.27
C LYS A 311 -2.30 -10.90 57.21
N ALA A 312 -0.98 -10.78 56.95
CA ALA A 312 0.21 -11.11 57.76
C ALA A 312 0.20 -12.58 58.25
N ASP A 313 1.21 -13.43 58.12
CA ASP A 313 2.65 -13.32 57.75
C ASP A 313 3.25 -14.75 57.62
N SER A 314 4.39 -14.88 56.91
CA SER A 314 5.46 -15.91 57.06
C SER A 314 5.11 -17.41 56.80
N GLU A 315 5.96 -18.33 56.32
CA GLU A 315 7.41 -18.49 56.31
C GLU A 315 7.83 -19.62 55.31
N SER A 316 9.14 -19.73 55.07
CA SER A 316 9.83 -20.53 54.03
C SER A 316 10.06 -22.03 54.37
N SER A 317 10.10 -22.91 53.35
CA SER A 317 11.09 -24.01 53.27
C SER A 317 11.19 -24.64 51.87
N THR A 318 12.44 -24.89 51.47
CA THR A 318 12.97 -25.51 50.23
C THR A 318 12.73 -27.03 50.11
N THR A 319 12.56 -27.54 48.88
CA THR A 319 13.35 -28.66 48.27
C THR A 319 13.00 -28.87 46.78
N ALA A 320 14.01 -29.26 46.00
CA ALA A 320 14.04 -29.60 44.56
C ALA A 320 13.04 -30.73 44.16
N SER A 321 12.73 -31.07 42.89
CA SER A 321 13.45 -31.03 41.61
C SER A 321 12.48 -31.20 40.41
N ASP A 322 13.03 -31.01 39.21
CA ASP A 322 12.64 -31.57 37.89
C ASP A 322 11.74 -30.78 36.92
N TYR A 323 12.44 -30.19 35.93
CA TYR A 323 12.25 -30.31 34.47
C TYR A 323 10.82 -30.42 33.91
N SER A 324 10.37 -29.36 33.23
CA SER A 324 10.05 -29.41 31.79
C SER A 324 9.86 -28.00 31.24
N SER A 325 10.46 -27.79 30.08
CA SER A 325 10.53 -26.58 29.26
C SER A 325 9.19 -26.20 28.63
N GLU A 326 8.84 -24.92 28.72
CA GLU A 326 8.11 -24.15 27.70
C GLU A 326 8.26 -22.67 28.08
N THR A 327 8.78 -21.83 27.18
CA THR A 327 8.81 -20.39 27.41
C THR A 327 8.57 -19.70 26.08
N GLU A 328 7.34 -19.24 25.94
CA GLU A 328 6.95 -18.14 25.08
C GLU A 328 7.59 -16.81 25.53
N SER A 329 7.77 -15.94 24.55
CA SER A 329 7.63 -14.49 24.58
C SER A 329 8.30 -13.70 25.72
N ALA A 330 9.39 -13.02 25.38
CA ALA A 330 9.95 -11.94 26.19
C ALA A 330 9.58 -10.58 25.60
N ASP A 331 8.70 -9.88 26.31
CA ASP A 331 8.52 -8.43 26.31
C ASP A 331 9.86 -7.70 26.40
N PHE A 332 10.09 -6.72 25.52
CA PHE A 332 11.23 -5.81 25.61
C PHE A 332 10.79 -4.42 26.05
N LYS A 333 11.06 -4.09 27.32
CA LYS A 333 11.03 -2.72 27.85
C LYS A 333 12.44 -2.15 27.93
N ASN A 334 12.57 -0.93 27.39
CA ASN A 334 13.52 0.13 27.73
C ASN A 334 15.00 -0.23 27.90
N ASN A 335 15.83 0.28 26.99
CA ASN A 335 17.13 0.81 27.40
C ASN A 335 17.46 2.16 26.75
N LYS A 336 17.76 3.10 27.65
CA LYS A 336 18.16 4.49 27.47
C LYS A 336 19.61 4.50 26.97
N ALA A 337 19.87 5.11 25.82
CA ALA A 337 21.22 5.32 25.30
C ALA A 337 21.93 6.45 26.08
N GLU A 338 23.11 6.13 26.59
CA GLU A 338 24.01 7.03 27.29
C GLU A 338 25.01 7.64 26.31
N THR A 339 25.07 8.97 26.29
CA THR A 339 25.98 9.78 25.48
C THR A 339 27.35 9.80 26.15
N THR A 340 28.41 9.42 25.44
CA THR A 340 29.78 9.81 25.81
C THR A 340 30.54 10.36 24.60
N SER A 341 31.01 11.58 24.79
CA SER A 341 31.85 12.37 23.89
C SER A 341 33.26 12.49 24.45
N ALA A 342 34.27 12.15 23.65
CA ALA A 342 35.66 12.65 23.66
C ALA A 342 36.43 11.73 22.69
N GLY A 343 37.35 12.17 21.84
CA GLY A 343 38.16 13.38 21.78
C GLY A 343 39.47 12.96 21.09
N ALA A 344 39.85 13.71 20.07
CA ALA A 344 40.92 13.49 19.10
C ALA A 344 42.28 12.99 19.61
N ASN A 345 43.06 12.27 18.76
CA ASN A 345 44.30 12.85 18.21
C ASN A 345 44.89 12.14 16.97
N SER A 346 45.42 12.99 16.09
CA SER A 346 46.37 12.88 14.97
C SER A 346 47.14 11.58 14.65
N SER A 347 47.32 11.30 13.35
CA SER A 347 48.62 11.44 12.66
C SER A 347 48.52 11.24 11.14
N ALA A 348 49.23 12.09 10.40
CA ALA A 348 49.30 12.17 8.94
C ALA A 348 50.13 11.03 8.30
N SER A 349 49.83 10.72 7.04
CA SER A 349 50.87 10.49 6.04
C SER A 349 50.36 10.73 4.61
N SER A 350 51.19 11.42 3.86
CA SER A 350 51.02 11.93 2.50
C SER A 350 51.66 11.02 1.46
N ALA A 351 51.08 10.90 0.26
CA ALA A 351 51.85 10.87 -0.99
C ALA A 351 50.93 11.04 -2.21
N ALA A 352 51.14 12.14 -2.95
CA ALA A 352 50.67 12.33 -4.31
C ALA A 352 51.75 11.86 -5.29
N VAL A 353 51.37 11.18 -6.37
CA VAL A 353 52.23 10.99 -7.56
C VAL A 353 51.38 11.01 -8.83
N THR A 354 51.58 12.05 -9.64
CA THR A 354 51.53 12.10 -11.12
C THR A 354 52.68 13.05 -11.54
N PRO A 355 53.14 13.16 -12.81
CA PRO A 355 52.56 12.69 -14.09
C PRO A 355 53.59 12.09 -15.09
N SER A 356 53.12 11.61 -16.24
CA SER A 356 53.74 11.96 -17.55
C SER A 356 52.92 11.45 -18.74
N ALA A 357 52.92 12.27 -19.78
CA ALA A 357 52.23 12.13 -21.04
C ALA A 357 53.20 11.82 -22.19
N THR A 358 52.68 11.21 -23.26
CA THR A 358 53.11 11.29 -24.67
C THR A 358 52.00 10.61 -25.50
N GLY A 359 51.45 11.10 -26.60
CA GLY A 359 51.71 12.25 -27.47
C GLY A 359 51.39 11.89 -28.93
N GLY A 360 50.53 12.70 -29.58
CA GLY A 360 50.46 12.92 -31.05
C GLY A 360 49.57 11.96 -31.88
N SER A 361 48.85 12.39 -32.93
CA SER A 361 48.65 13.72 -33.55
C SER A 361 47.55 13.70 -34.62
N THR A 362 47.00 14.89 -34.92
CA THR A 362 46.51 15.41 -36.24
C THR A 362 45.21 14.81 -36.83
N ASN A 363 44.26 15.53 -37.45
CA ASN A 363 44.21 16.91 -37.97
C ASN A 363 42.74 17.33 -38.28
N SER A 364 42.39 18.58 -37.92
CA SER A 364 41.68 19.65 -38.67
C SER A 364 40.46 19.34 -39.60
N ALA A 365 39.27 19.91 -39.27
CA ALA A 365 38.62 21.11 -39.89
C ALA A 365 37.78 20.80 -41.16
N ALA A 366 36.61 21.36 -41.51
CA ALA A 366 35.72 22.45 -41.09
C ALA A 366 34.31 22.08 -41.63
N GLY A 367 33.18 22.36 -40.96
CA GLY A 367 32.44 23.63 -41.08
C GLY A 367 31.52 23.67 -42.30
N ASN A 368 30.20 23.51 -42.11
CA ASN A 368 29.17 24.43 -42.63
C ASN A 368 27.75 24.10 -42.11
N TRP A 369 27.05 25.13 -41.63
CA TRP A 369 25.59 25.22 -41.44
C TRP A 369 24.93 25.53 -42.83
N PRO A 370 23.58 25.56 -43.07
CA PRO A 370 22.55 26.07 -42.14
C PRO A 370 21.09 25.53 -42.30
N LYS A 371 20.16 26.18 -41.56
CA LYS A 371 18.74 26.49 -41.86
C LYS A 371 17.59 25.59 -41.33
N MET A 372 17.13 26.04 -40.17
CA MET A 372 15.75 26.23 -39.69
C MET A 372 14.66 26.47 -40.76
N TRP A 373 13.52 25.79 -40.64
CA TRP A 373 12.20 26.23 -41.12
C TRP A 373 11.11 25.80 -40.12
N PHE A 374 10.29 26.78 -39.72
CA PHE A 374 9.05 26.62 -38.96
C PHE A 374 7.91 26.24 -39.91
N ALA A 375 7.00 25.36 -39.50
CA ALA A 375 5.61 25.38 -39.96
C ALA A 375 4.67 24.73 -38.92
N LEU A 376 3.69 25.53 -38.51
CA LEU A 376 2.51 25.16 -37.72
C LEU A 376 1.58 24.23 -38.50
N GLY A 377 0.82 23.40 -37.79
CA GLY A 377 -0.29 22.63 -38.35
C GLY A 377 -1.13 21.93 -37.30
N THR A 378 -2.06 22.67 -36.68
CA THR A 378 -3.21 22.16 -35.91
C THR A 378 -4.19 21.39 -36.80
N THR A 379 -4.67 20.21 -36.39
CA THR A 379 -6.04 19.73 -36.68
C THR A 379 -6.48 18.57 -35.76
N PHE A 380 -7.63 18.79 -35.14
CA PHE A 380 -8.66 17.88 -34.59
C PHE A 380 -8.60 16.38 -34.96
N ALA A 381 -8.95 15.52 -34.00
CA ALA A 381 -10.24 14.80 -33.99
C ALA A 381 -10.42 13.95 -32.72
N ALA A 382 -11.51 14.21 -32.00
CA ALA A 382 -12.12 13.27 -31.08
C ALA A 382 -12.77 12.13 -31.88
N MET A 383 -12.64 10.88 -31.44
CA MET A 383 -13.55 9.83 -31.88
C MET A 383 -13.82 8.80 -30.77
N VAL A 384 -15.06 8.86 -30.31
CA VAL A 384 -15.84 7.83 -29.63
C VAL A 384 -15.93 6.58 -30.50
N MET A 385 -15.68 5.40 -29.94
CA MET A 385 -16.31 4.11 -30.32
C MET A 385 -16.30 3.23 -29.05
N LEU A 386 -17.48 3.00 -28.47
CA LEU A 386 -18.35 1.82 -28.65
C LEU A 386 -17.80 0.56 -27.98
#